data_AF-A0A328CEF9-F1
#
_entry.id   AF-A0A328CEF9-F1
#
_cell.length_a   1.000
_cell.length_b   1.000
_cell.length_c   1.000
_cell.angle_alpha   90.00
_cell.angle_beta   90.00
_cell.angle_gamma   90.00
#
_symmetry.space_group_name_H-M   'P 1'
#
loop_
_entity.id
_entity.type
_entity.pdbx_description
1 polymer ?
#
loop_
_entity_poly.entity_id
_entity_poly.type
_entity_poly.pdbx_seq_one_letter_code
_entity_poly.pdbx_strand_id
1 'polypeptide(L)'
;MMMAALAAATTLAMVPAQGFAHGDFRYHPPGDLEPGSGRGRVDNTVYVPGMRFPIKDAPAYANSQVHRPGGYILGGSQCDSSNYAYPWRDNYCETRQYNMPLCPSGKGHQGQDIRASTCEKDKHDVVATVDGTITGIGTYSVSLTSADGTTHRFLHMSRVAVRVNQRVTKGTVLGKVSNYMGGTPTTIHLHYDIRRNGRYIPPYLSLVESYKRLVGANEPAPEPAQPGGCVPTASDNARGSIFADMPVGQNGYGEAKLLYEEGITTGCSQSPLMFCPNCSTTRAAMAALLVRAAGLNTTTPPATPTFSDVPRSHRHYAEIEAAARAGITQGCGSGRFCPGDAINRAQAAAMVRRAAGWPQVNPSSPSFADVPTSHAHYKDIEVLADRCVTNGCRAGEFCPTLEVPRAHAATFVARAFNLKNINPCAEDSGSTVGGNPGPGGDDDDTPPSNSGGGSTTVEQTAGCSLVTSGSPSGPLALVATLLGMVALRRRRR
;
A
#
# COMPACT_ATOMS: atom_id res chain seq x y z
N MET A 1 72.91 24.50 -16.23
CA MET A 1 71.93 23.55 -16.79
C MET A 1 71.10 23.00 -15.64
N MET A 2 69.90 23.55 -15.43
CA MET A 2 68.95 23.13 -14.39
C MET A 2 68.14 21.93 -14.91
N MET A 3 68.15 20.81 -14.19
CA MET A 3 67.18 19.73 -14.39
C MET A 3 65.98 19.98 -13.48
N ALA A 4 64.81 20.22 -14.09
CA ALA A 4 63.53 20.26 -13.39
C ALA A 4 62.92 18.85 -13.38
N ALA A 5 62.64 18.32 -12.19
CA ALA A 5 61.87 17.11 -12.00
C ALA A 5 60.37 17.42 -12.14
N LEU A 6 59.69 16.74 -13.07
CA LEU A 6 58.24 16.76 -13.22
C LEU A 6 57.61 15.93 -12.08
N ALA A 7 56.90 16.58 -11.16
CA ALA A 7 55.98 15.91 -10.24
C ALA A 7 54.62 15.75 -10.93
N ALA A 8 54.20 14.50 -11.17
CA ALA A 8 52.87 14.18 -11.65
C ALA A 8 51.85 14.39 -10.52
N ALA A 9 50.97 15.38 -10.68
CA ALA A 9 49.83 15.56 -9.80
C ALA A 9 48.74 14.53 -10.15
N THR A 10 48.61 13.50 -9.33
CA THR A 10 47.47 12.57 -9.35
C THR A 10 46.24 13.31 -8.84
N THR A 11 45.39 13.77 -9.76
CA THR A 11 44.04 14.25 -9.42
C THR A 11 43.23 13.07 -8.91
N LEU A 12 42.98 13.04 -7.61
CA LEU A 12 42.03 12.14 -6.97
C LEU A 12 40.63 12.51 -7.49
N ALA A 13 40.08 11.73 -8.42
CA ALA A 13 38.72 11.91 -8.87
C ALA A 13 37.78 11.70 -7.68
N MET A 14 37.09 12.77 -7.26
CA MET A 14 35.99 12.67 -6.30
C MET A 14 34.91 11.80 -6.94
N VAL A 15 34.69 10.60 -6.38
CA VAL A 15 33.50 9.81 -6.65
C VAL A 15 32.30 10.64 -6.20
N PRO A 16 31.34 10.98 -7.07
CA PRO A 16 30.15 11.70 -6.62
C PRO A 16 29.40 10.79 -5.63
N ALA A 17 29.01 11.36 -4.49
CA ALA A 17 28.10 10.69 -3.56
C ALA A 17 26.88 10.23 -4.37
N GLN A 18 26.63 8.92 -4.39
CA GLN A 18 25.47 8.34 -5.05
C GLN A 18 24.22 9.04 -4.51
N GLY A 19 23.52 9.75 -5.40
CA GLY A 19 22.31 10.48 -5.05
C GLY A 19 21.24 9.50 -4.56
N PHE A 20 20.57 9.84 -3.47
CA PHE A 20 19.36 9.16 -3.02
C PHE A 20 18.36 9.11 -4.18
N ALA A 21 18.03 7.90 -4.66
CA ALA A 21 16.93 7.73 -5.58
C ALA A 21 15.62 7.84 -4.79
N HIS A 22 14.76 8.78 -5.20
CA HIS A 22 13.49 9.12 -4.54
C HIS A 22 12.51 7.94 -4.34
N GLY A 23 12.76 6.77 -4.96
CA GLY A 23 11.92 5.57 -4.90
C GLY A 23 12.36 4.46 -3.93
N ASP A 24 13.46 4.62 -3.19
CA ASP A 24 14.02 3.54 -2.35
C ASP A 24 13.45 3.47 -0.93
N PHE A 25 12.56 4.40 -0.55
CA PHE A 25 11.99 4.39 0.79
C PHE A 25 11.08 3.17 0.99
N ARG A 26 11.53 2.25 1.84
CA ARG A 26 10.77 1.07 2.28
C ARG A 26 10.59 1.10 3.79
N TYR A 27 9.53 0.48 4.27
CA TYR A 27 9.25 0.33 5.70
C TYR A 27 8.47 -0.96 5.94
N HIS A 28 8.70 -1.57 7.10
CA HIS A 28 7.90 -2.69 7.58
C HIS A 28 6.56 -2.20 8.16
N PRO A 29 5.50 -3.04 8.15
CA PRO A 29 4.21 -2.69 8.73
C PRO A 29 4.29 -2.23 10.20
N PRO A 30 3.34 -1.40 10.69
CA PRO A 30 3.26 -1.04 12.10
C PRO A 30 3.20 -2.28 13.00
N GLY A 31 3.94 -2.26 14.11
CA GLY A 31 4.08 -3.41 15.00
C GLY A 31 5.08 -4.47 14.55
N ASP A 32 5.71 -4.33 13.38
CA ASP A 32 6.90 -5.13 13.03
C ASP A 32 8.12 -4.52 13.74
N LEU A 33 8.65 -5.27 14.71
CA LEU A 33 9.79 -4.87 15.53
C LEU A 33 11.05 -5.67 15.14
N GLU A 34 12.22 -5.25 15.63
CA GLU A 34 13.44 -6.04 15.48
C GLU A 34 13.29 -7.45 16.11
N PRO A 35 13.89 -8.50 15.52
CA PRO A 35 13.82 -9.84 16.10
C PRO A 35 14.27 -9.88 17.57
N GLY A 36 13.49 -10.51 18.44
CA GLY A 36 13.77 -10.61 19.88
C GLY A 36 13.51 -9.33 20.68
N SER A 37 13.05 -8.24 20.06
CA SER A 37 12.87 -6.95 20.74
C SER A 37 11.54 -6.80 21.49
N GLY A 38 10.57 -7.69 21.26
CA GLY A 38 9.26 -7.68 21.91
C GLY A 38 8.14 -8.13 20.99
N ARG A 39 6.89 -7.85 21.39
CA ARG A 39 5.70 -8.09 20.59
C ARG A 39 5.05 -6.76 20.21
N GLY A 40 5.09 -6.44 18.92
CA GLY A 40 4.49 -5.21 18.43
C GLY A 40 2.95 -5.21 18.43
N ARG A 41 2.38 -4.02 18.27
CA ARG A 41 0.95 -3.84 18.02
C ARG A 41 0.76 -3.33 16.61
N VAL A 42 -0.05 -4.04 15.84
CA VAL A 42 -0.51 -3.55 14.55
C VAL A 42 -1.47 -2.38 14.80
N ASP A 43 -1.09 -1.20 14.34
CA ASP A 43 -1.91 0.00 14.35
C ASP A 43 -1.72 0.79 13.07
N ASN A 44 -2.75 0.75 12.22
CA ASN A 44 -2.74 1.43 10.92
C ASN A 44 -3.27 2.88 10.99
N THR A 45 -3.36 3.46 12.18
CA THR A 45 -3.89 4.81 12.37
C THR A 45 -2.82 5.86 12.11
N VAL A 46 -3.12 6.80 11.19
CA VAL A 46 -2.35 8.04 11.05
C VAL A 46 -2.89 9.07 12.05
N TYR A 47 -2.38 9.05 13.27
CA TYR A 47 -2.85 9.90 14.37
C TYR A 47 -2.67 11.41 14.14
N VAL A 48 -1.67 11.81 13.36
CA VAL A 48 -1.38 13.22 13.05
C VAL A 48 -1.24 13.41 11.54
N PRO A 49 -2.37 13.39 10.79
CA PRO A 49 -2.35 13.55 9.35
C PRO A 49 -1.79 14.93 8.96
N GLY A 50 -0.98 14.98 7.91
CA GLY A 50 -0.39 16.23 7.42
C GLY A 50 0.75 16.80 8.27
N MET A 51 1.21 16.10 9.31
CA MET A 51 2.40 16.50 10.08
C MET A 51 3.63 16.61 9.19
N ARG A 52 4.56 17.47 9.58
CA ARG A 52 5.91 17.54 9.04
C ARG A 52 6.77 16.48 9.71
N PHE A 53 7.63 15.80 8.95
CA PHE A 53 8.58 14.87 9.52
C PHE A 53 9.54 15.60 10.49
N PRO A 54 9.84 15.06 11.68
CA PRO A 54 10.48 15.81 12.77
C PRO A 54 11.97 16.10 12.55
N ILE A 55 12.65 15.35 11.67
CA ILE A 55 13.99 15.71 11.19
C ILE A 55 13.82 16.48 9.88
N LYS A 56 14.51 17.61 9.76
CA LYS A 56 14.31 18.54 8.64
C LYS A 56 14.61 17.89 7.30
N ASP A 57 15.77 17.28 7.16
CA ASP A 57 16.26 16.82 5.86
C ASP A 57 16.27 15.29 5.79
N ALA A 58 16.01 14.77 4.60
CA ALA A 58 16.19 13.36 4.27
C ALA A 58 17.68 13.09 3.91
N PRO A 59 18.15 11.84 4.03
CA PRO A 59 17.44 10.68 4.55
C PRO A 59 17.31 10.66 6.09
N ALA A 60 16.40 9.83 6.59
CA ALA A 60 16.29 9.46 7.99
C ALA A 60 15.95 7.97 8.13
N TYR A 61 16.17 7.42 9.32
CA TYR A 61 16.08 5.98 9.57
C TYR A 61 15.36 5.68 10.88
N ALA A 62 14.11 5.22 10.80
CA ALA A 62 13.37 4.76 11.97
C ALA A 62 13.77 3.31 12.28
N ASN A 63 14.49 3.10 13.37
CA ASN A 63 14.95 1.80 13.82
C ASN A 63 15.28 1.80 15.32
N SER A 64 15.40 0.61 15.89
CA SER A 64 15.75 0.42 17.30
C SER A 64 17.10 1.02 17.66
N GLN A 65 17.17 1.67 18.81
CA GLN A 65 18.42 2.17 19.41
C GLN A 65 19.05 1.19 20.38
N VAL A 66 18.41 0.05 20.62
CA VAL A 66 18.86 -0.96 21.59
C VAL A 66 19.27 -2.25 20.91
N HIS A 67 18.50 -2.69 19.91
CA HIS A 67 18.68 -3.97 19.22
C HIS A 67 19.49 -3.87 17.92
N ARG A 68 19.94 -2.66 17.55
CA ARG A 68 20.81 -2.43 16.40
C ARG A 68 22.23 -2.03 16.82
N PRO A 69 23.22 -2.05 15.91
CA PRO A 69 24.60 -1.70 16.24
C PRO A 69 24.72 -0.32 16.92
N GLY A 70 25.58 -0.24 17.93
CA GLY A 70 25.71 0.89 18.85
C GLY A 70 24.70 0.89 19.99
N GLY A 71 23.67 0.05 19.93
CA GLY A 71 22.68 -0.11 20.99
C GLY A 71 23.17 -0.97 22.14
N TYR A 72 22.48 -0.84 23.28
CA TYR A 72 22.90 -1.50 24.53
C TYR A 72 22.94 -3.03 24.46
N ILE A 73 22.05 -3.67 23.69
CA ILE A 73 21.97 -5.14 23.64
C ILE A 73 22.96 -5.71 22.63
N LEU A 74 23.03 -5.14 21.42
CA LEU A 74 23.90 -5.68 20.37
C LEU A 74 25.34 -5.18 20.46
N GLY A 75 25.58 -4.00 21.06
CA GLY A 75 26.88 -3.35 21.08
C GLY A 75 27.33 -2.88 19.69
N GLY A 76 28.63 -2.62 19.52
CA GLY A 76 29.21 -2.19 18.25
C GLY A 76 29.13 -0.68 17.99
N SER A 77 29.21 -0.28 16.71
CA SER A 77 29.26 1.14 16.33
C SER A 77 27.88 1.69 16.02
N GLN A 78 27.52 2.83 16.60
CA GLN A 78 26.32 3.57 16.21
C GLN A 78 26.38 4.10 14.77
N CYS A 79 27.58 4.22 14.20
CA CYS A 79 27.82 4.63 12.81
C CYS A 79 27.79 3.46 11.83
N ASP A 80 27.44 2.24 12.27
CA ASP A 80 27.35 1.09 11.37
C ASP A 80 26.38 1.36 10.21
N SER A 81 26.79 1.04 8.99
CA SER A 81 26.00 1.31 7.79
C SER A 81 24.58 0.70 7.82
N SER A 82 24.37 -0.41 8.54
CA SER A 82 23.06 -1.05 8.70
C SER A 82 22.05 -0.19 9.48
N ASN A 83 22.53 0.78 10.27
CA ASN A 83 21.67 1.78 10.91
C ASN A 83 21.11 2.82 9.94
N TYR A 84 21.68 2.92 8.74
CA TYR A 84 21.39 3.93 7.71
C TYR A 84 20.84 3.29 6.44
N ALA A 85 20.03 2.25 6.62
CA ALA A 85 19.40 1.50 5.54
C ALA A 85 17.88 1.40 5.73
N TYR A 86 17.15 1.33 4.62
CA TYR A 86 15.76 0.86 4.57
C TYR A 86 15.73 -0.67 4.48
N PRO A 87 14.62 -1.32 4.86
CA PRO A 87 13.36 -0.74 5.36
C PRO A 87 13.41 -0.26 6.82
N TRP A 88 12.61 0.76 7.14
CA TRP A 88 12.33 1.16 8.53
C TRP A 88 11.57 0.09 9.31
N ARG A 89 11.72 0.09 10.64
CA ARG A 89 10.93 -0.75 11.56
C ARG A 89 10.35 0.07 12.70
N ASP A 90 9.19 -0.35 13.18
CA ASP A 90 8.55 0.21 14.36
C ASP A 90 9.37 -0.18 15.60
N ASN A 91 9.41 0.68 16.60
CA ASN A 91 9.97 0.34 17.90
C ASN A 91 9.08 0.77 19.08
N TYR A 92 7.83 1.17 18.85
CA TYR A 92 6.91 1.65 19.88
C TYR A 92 6.59 0.61 20.96
N CYS A 93 6.43 -0.66 20.59
CA CYS A 93 6.23 -1.74 21.58
C CYS A 93 7.48 -2.58 21.82
N GLU A 94 8.66 -2.04 21.50
CA GLU A 94 9.93 -2.59 21.94
C GLU A 94 9.94 -2.70 23.47
N THR A 95 10.41 -3.84 23.98
CA THR A 95 10.38 -4.17 25.40
C THR A 95 11.21 -3.16 26.20
N ARG A 96 10.53 -2.33 27.00
CA ARG A 96 11.12 -1.39 27.96
C ARG A 96 10.36 -1.45 29.28
N GLN A 97 10.83 -0.74 30.30
CA GLN A 97 10.21 -0.76 31.62
C GLN A 97 8.96 0.15 31.73
N TYR A 98 8.74 1.04 30.75
CA TYR A 98 7.66 2.02 30.78
C TYR A 98 6.28 1.39 30.60
N ASN A 99 5.29 1.93 31.32
CA ASN A 99 3.90 1.53 31.19
C ASN A 99 3.33 2.03 29.86
N MET A 100 3.00 1.08 28.98
CA MET A 100 2.47 1.34 27.64
C MET A 100 1.22 0.47 27.44
N PRO A 101 0.04 0.93 27.89
CA PRO A 101 -1.18 0.12 27.88
C PRO A 101 -1.69 -0.21 26.48
N LEU A 102 -1.19 0.47 25.44
CA LEU A 102 -1.47 0.13 24.05
C LEU A 102 -0.59 -1.04 23.56
N CYS A 103 0.49 -1.40 24.24
CA CYS A 103 1.32 -2.53 23.84
C CYS A 103 0.78 -3.85 24.42
N PRO A 104 0.91 -4.98 23.69
CA PRO A 104 0.38 -6.26 24.16
C PRO A 104 0.93 -6.72 25.51
N SER A 105 2.18 -6.37 25.83
CA SER A 105 2.81 -6.67 27.12
C SER A 105 2.43 -5.69 28.24
N GLY A 106 1.66 -4.63 27.94
CA GLY A 106 1.45 -3.48 28.83
C GLY A 106 2.73 -2.63 29.03
N LYS A 107 3.83 -3.00 28.37
CA LYS A 107 5.14 -2.38 28.48
C LYS A 107 5.66 -2.04 27.10
N GLY A 108 6.45 -0.98 26.99
CA GLY A 108 6.91 -0.57 25.67
C GLY A 108 7.76 0.69 25.67
N HIS A 109 8.14 1.08 24.47
CA HIS A 109 8.84 2.30 24.17
C HIS A 109 7.84 3.46 24.04
N GLN A 110 8.17 4.64 24.57
CA GLN A 110 7.20 5.74 24.65
C GLN A 110 6.97 6.48 23.31
N GLY A 111 7.63 6.06 22.23
CA GLY A 111 7.61 6.77 20.96
C GLY A 111 8.33 5.98 19.85
N GLN A 112 8.95 6.71 18.93
CA GLN A 112 9.78 6.14 17.88
C GLN A 112 11.15 6.80 17.90
N ASP A 113 12.20 5.99 17.78
CA ASP A 113 13.54 6.50 17.57
C ASP A 113 13.86 6.64 16.09
N ILE A 114 14.54 7.73 15.74
CA ILE A 114 14.84 8.13 14.38
C ILE A 114 16.29 8.59 14.29
N ARG A 115 17.09 7.92 13.48
CA ARG A 115 18.42 8.42 13.10
C ARG A 115 18.30 9.41 11.95
N ALA A 116 19.14 10.44 11.99
CA ALA A 116 19.31 11.34 10.86
C ALA A 116 20.23 10.73 9.79
N SER A 117 20.57 11.49 8.75
CA SER A 117 21.36 11.01 7.62
C SER A 117 22.82 10.65 7.94
N THR A 118 23.35 11.13 9.07
CA THR A 118 24.70 10.77 9.54
C THR A 118 24.71 10.47 11.04
N CYS A 119 25.74 9.78 11.50
CA CYS A 119 25.99 9.51 12.92
C CYS A 119 26.66 10.67 13.67
N GLU A 120 26.52 11.91 13.19
CA GLU A 120 27.16 13.07 13.80
C GLU A 120 26.17 13.84 14.68
N LYS A 121 26.57 14.07 15.93
CA LYS A 121 25.78 14.89 16.86
C LYS A 121 25.72 16.34 16.38
N ASP A 122 24.62 17.01 16.69
CA ASP A 122 24.40 18.44 16.49
C ASP A 122 24.37 18.93 15.03
N LYS A 123 24.39 18.02 14.06
CA LYS A 123 24.43 18.35 12.62
C LYS A 123 23.02 18.64 12.08
N HIS A 124 22.07 17.77 12.41
CA HIS A 124 20.75 17.71 11.78
C HIS A 124 19.70 18.51 12.55
N ASP A 125 18.91 19.31 11.84
CA ASP A 125 17.84 20.11 12.43
C ASP A 125 16.64 19.25 12.83
N VAL A 126 16.14 19.48 14.04
CA VAL A 126 14.82 19.02 14.49
C VAL A 126 13.83 20.15 14.27
N VAL A 127 12.66 19.84 13.71
CA VAL A 127 11.64 20.84 13.36
C VAL A 127 10.28 20.53 13.98
N ALA A 128 9.48 21.58 14.19
CA ALA A 128 8.10 21.47 14.63
C ALA A 128 7.29 20.64 13.65
N THR A 129 6.66 19.59 14.14
CA THR A 129 5.87 18.64 13.33
C THR A 129 4.49 19.19 12.96
N VAL A 130 4.00 20.15 13.73
CA VAL A 130 2.69 20.79 13.62
C VAL A 130 2.79 22.27 14.01
N ASP A 131 1.76 23.04 13.71
CA ASP A 131 1.58 24.36 14.32
C ASP A 131 1.20 24.19 15.80
N GLY A 132 1.71 25.04 16.67
CA GLY A 132 1.37 24.96 18.09
C GLY A 132 2.19 25.87 18.98
N THR A 133 2.16 25.58 20.28
CA THR A 133 2.90 26.31 21.31
C THR A 133 3.90 25.40 21.98
N ILE A 134 5.12 25.88 22.19
CA ILE A 134 6.12 25.18 23.00
C ILE A 134 5.68 25.21 24.47
N THR A 135 5.32 24.06 25.02
CA THR A 135 4.75 23.93 26.37
C THR A 135 5.75 23.44 27.39
N GLY A 136 6.92 22.97 26.96
CA GLY A 136 7.98 22.57 27.88
C GLY A 136 9.32 22.47 27.18
N ILE A 137 10.37 22.83 27.91
CA ILE A 137 11.76 22.60 27.51
C ILE A 137 12.44 21.94 28.72
N GLY A 138 12.83 20.69 28.55
CA GLY A 138 13.63 19.94 29.52
C GLY A 138 15.11 19.99 29.16
N THR A 139 15.92 19.33 29.98
CA THR A 139 17.39 19.27 29.80
C THR A 139 17.81 18.73 28.44
N TYR A 140 17.05 17.80 27.88
CA TYR A 140 17.35 17.16 26.58
C TYR A 140 16.09 17.04 25.69
N SER A 141 15.04 17.81 26.01
CA SER A 141 13.75 17.65 25.36
C SER A 141 13.01 18.96 25.11
N VAL A 142 12.17 18.95 24.08
CA VAL A 142 11.22 20.01 23.77
C VAL A 142 9.83 19.39 23.64
N SER A 143 8.82 20.03 24.23
CA SER A 143 7.41 19.68 24.12
C SER A 143 6.66 20.78 23.35
N LEU A 144 5.92 20.38 22.33
CA LEU A 144 5.07 21.21 21.49
C LEU A 144 3.63 20.71 21.61
N THR A 145 2.68 21.58 21.94
CA THR A 145 1.26 21.22 22.00
C THR A 145 0.48 21.91 20.90
N SER A 146 -0.24 21.13 20.09
CA SER A 146 -1.14 21.63 19.03
C SER A 146 -2.47 22.10 19.60
N ALA A 147 -3.25 22.79 18.77
CA ALA A 147 -4.55 23.36 19.15
C ALA A 147 -5.57 22.32 19.65
N ASP A 148 -5.47 21.06 19.19
CA ASP A 148 -6.32 19.94 19.62
C ASP A 148 -5.88 19.34 20.98
N GLY A 149 -4.88 19.93 21.64
CA GLY A 149 -4.32 19.43 22.90
C GLY A 149 -3.36 18.24 22.74
N THR A 150 -3.07 17.79 21.51
CA THR A 150 -2.06 16.76 21.28
C THR A 150 -0.67 17.33 21.57
N THR A 151 0.11 16.60 22.37
CA THR A 151 1.49 16.98 22.69
C THR A 151 2.47 16.13 21.89
N HIS A 152 3.44 16.81 21.28
CA HIS A 152 4.54 16.25 20.52
C HIS A 152 5.82 16.52 21.29
N ARG A 153 6.58 15.46 21.60
CA ARG A 153 7.79 15.59 22.39
C ARG A 153 8.98 15.05 21.61
N PHE A 154 10.07 15.80 21.70
CA PHE A 154 11.31 15.59 20.97
C PHE A 154 12.42 15.44 22.01
N LEU A 155 13.09 14.29 22.03
CA LEU A 155 14.07 13.90 23.04
C LEU A 155 15.44 13.67 22.39
N HIS A 156 16.47 13.69 23.22
CA HIS A 156 17.88 13.57 22.80
C HIS A 156 18.32 14.73 21.92
N MET A 157 17.84 15.92 22.27
CA MET A 157 18.14 17.16 21.58
C MET A 157 19.25 17.95 22.25
N SER A 158 19.92 18.77 21.44
CA SER A 158 20.81 19.84 21.88
C SER A 158 20.46 21.14 21.15
N ARG A 159 21.14 22.23 21.52
CA ARG A 159 21.07 23.52 20.80
C ARG A 159 19.63 23.98 20.57
N VAL A 160 18.81 23.91 21.62
CA VAL A 160 17.40 24.30 21.58
C VAL A 160 17.29 25.75 21.10
N ALA A 161 16.49 25.96 20.05
CA ALA A 161 16.35 27.23 19.34
C ALA A 161 15.03 27.95 19.66
N VAL A 162 14.23 27.39 20.57
CA VAL A 162 12.91 27.89 20.95
C VAL A 162 12.80 28.14 22.45
N ARG A 163 11.71 28.78 22.87
CA ARG A 163 11.43 29.14 24.28
C ARG A 163 10.05 28.63 24.69
N VAL A 164 9.86 28.33 25.98
CA VAL A 164 8.52 28.00 26.51
C VAL A 164 7.56 29.16 26.23
N ASN A 165 6.30 28.83 25.90
CA ASN A 165 5.23 29.72 25.44
C ASN A 165 5.41 30.33 24.05
N GLN A 166 6.49 30.00 23.32
CA GLN A 166 6.64 30.43 21.93
C GLN A 166 5.63 29.71 21.03
N ARG A 167 4.88 30.47 20.23
CA ARG A 167 4.12 29.91 19.10
C ARG A 167 5.07 29.60 17.95
N VAL A 168 4.92 28.42 17.37
CA VAL A 168 5.72 27.94 16.24
C VAL A 168 4.80 27.43 15.15
N THR A 169 5.26 27.55 13.91
CA THR A 169 4.61 26.94 12.76
C THR A 169 5.31 25.64 12.42
N LYS A 170 4.58 24.73 11.79
CA LYS A 170 5.11 23.49 11.23
C LYS A 170 6.35 23.79 10.37
N GLY A 171 7.47 23.14 10.68
CA GLY A 171 8.77 23.35 10.04
C GLY A 171 9.72 24.32 10.76
N THR A 172 9.27 25.05 11.78
CA THR A 172 10.17 25.87 12.63
C THR A 172 11.25 25.00 13.27
N VAL A 173 12.52 25.40 13.19
CA VAL A 173 13.63 24.69 13.83
C VAL A 173 13.50 24.79 15.36
N LEU A 174 13.51 23.63 16.02
CA LEU A 174 13.41 23.48 17.47
C LEU A 174 14.77 23.30 18.14
N GLY A 175 15.73 22.71 17.42
CA GLY A 175 17.07 22.43 17.91
C GLY A 175 17.77 21.42 17.00
N LYS A 176 18.72 20.66 17.56
CA LYS A 176 19.51 19.68 16.81
C LYS A 176 19.36 18.26 17.36
N VAL A 177 19.43 17.28 16.46
CA VAL A 177 19.56 15.85 16.81
C VAL A 177 20.88 15.65 17.54
N SER A 178 20.85 14.95 18.66
CA SER A 178 22.03 14.76 19.51
C SER A 178 21.96 13.39 20.20
N ASN A 179 22.76 13.22 21.24
CA ASN A 179 22.73 12.03 22.11
C ASN A 179 22.57 12.39 23.59
N TYR A 180 22.10 13.60 23.85
CA TYR A 180 22.02 14.13 25.21
C TYR A 180 20.90 13.47 26.00
N MET A 181 21.17 13.07 27.24
CA MET A 181 20.19 12.43 28.13
C MET A 181 20.35 12.91 29.58
N GLY A 182 20.82 14.15 29.75
CA GLY A 182 21.10 14.78 31.04
C GLY A 182 22.38 14.30 31.70
N GLY A 183 22.52 12.99 31.92
CA GLY A 183 23.70 12.34 32.51
C GLY A 183 24.48 11.54 31.48
N THR A 184 24.27 10.22 31.46
CA THR A 184 24.94 9.30 30.53
C THR A 184 24.40 9.50 29.12
N PRO A 185 25.25 9.87 28.13
CA PRO A 185 24.81 10.02 26.75
C PRO A 185 24.27 8.70 26.18
N THR A 186 23.29 8.80 25.32
CA THR A 186 22.77 7.67 24.55
C THR A 186 23.46 7.59 23.18
N THR A 187 22.92 6.83 22.24
CA THR A 187 23.32 6.88 20.81
C THR A 187 22.76 8.13 20.15
N ILE A 188 23.32 8.56 19.02
CA ILE A 188 22.89 9.77 18.31
C ILE A 188 21.60 9.47 17.53
N HIS A 189 20.48 9.99 18.03
CA HIS A 189 19.15 9.85 17.43
C HIS A 189 18.20 10.92 17.96
N LEU A 190 17.07 11.08 17.29
CA LEU A 190 15.91 11.77 17.82
C LEU A 190 14.94 10.73 18.36
N HIS A 191 14.54 10.85 19.62
CA HIS A 191 13.36 10.15 20.11
C HIS A 191 12.14 11.06 19.96
N TYR A 192 11.10 10.57 19.31
CA TYR A 192 9.89 11.34 19.04
C TYR A 192 8.66 10.60 19.56
N ASP A 193 7.90 11.27 20.43
CA ASP A 193 6.66 10.74 20.99
C ASP A 193 5.47 11.68 20.81
N ILE A 194 4.27 11.10 20.82
CA ILE A 194 3.00 11.81 20.75
C ILE A 194 2.15 11.38 21.93
N ARG A 195 1.57 12.37 22.61
CA ARG A 195 0.62 12.15 23.71
C ARG A 195 -0.71 12.82 23.40
N ARG A 196 -1.80 12.07 23.52
CA ARG A 196 -3.17 12.57 23.41
C ARG A 196 -3.97 12.06 24.61
N ASN A 197 -4.69 12.96 25.28
CA ASN A 197 -5.45 12.66 26.50
C ASN A 197 -4.59 11.95 27.57
N GLY A 198 -3.36 12.41 27.76
CA GLY A 198 -2.41 11.88 28.75
C GLY A 198 -1.71 10.57 28.36
N ARG A 199 -2.16 9.89 27.29
CA ARG A 199 -1.62 8.59 26.83
C ARG A 199 -0.63 8.77 25.68
N TYR A 200 0.45 8.00 25.71
CA TYR A 200 1.30 7.84 24.53
C TYR A 200 0.54 7.07 23.45
N ILE A 201 0.64 7.53 22.20
CA ILE A 201 0.04 6.89 21.03
C ILE A 201 1.11 6.55 19.99
N PRO A 202 0.94 5.49 19.18
CA PRO A 202 1.95 5.07 18.20
C PRO A 202 2.23 6.15 17.14
N PRO A 203 3.47 6.69 17.05
CA PRO A 203 3.78 7.72 16.06
C PRO A 203 4.16 7.15 14.69
N TYR A 204 4.50 5.86 14.61
CA TYR A 204 5.20 5.25 13.48
C TYR A 204 4.53 5.50 12.13
N LEU A 205 3.22 5.23 11.98
CA LEU A 205 2.58 5.45 10.68
C LEU A 205 2.41 6.94 10.33
N SER A 206 2.29 7.83 11.32
CA SER A 206 2.30 9.28 11.08
C SER A 206 3.69 9.76 10.60
N LEU A 207 4.76 9.14 11.11
CA LEU A 207 6.13 9.37 10.66
C LEU A 207 6.34 8.86 9.23
N VAL A 208 5.90 7.64 8.92
CA VAL A 208 5.95 7.08 7.56
C VAL A 208 5.28 8.02 6.56
N GLU A 209 4.04 8.41 6.82
CA GLU A 209 3.28 9.26 5.89
C GLU A 209 3.89 10.67 5.75
N SER A 210 4.44 11.22 6.83
CA SER A 210 5.15 12.51 6.75
C SER A 210 6.50 12.42 6.05
N TYR A 211 7.19 11.29 6.14
CA TYR A 211 8.45 11.05 5.46
C TYR A 211 8.25 10.82 3.96
N LYS A 212 7.21 10.07 3.55
CA LYS A 212 6.82 9.94 2.14
C LYS A 212 6.65 11.30 1.46
N ARG A 213 5.90 12.21 2.12
CA ARG A 213 5.73 13.59 1.67
C ARG A 213 7.06 14.35 1.60
N LEU A 214 7.96 14.15 2.57
CA LEU A 214 9.27 14.80 2.59
C LEU A 214 10.15 14.39 1.40
N VAL A 215 10.21 13.09 1.10
CA VAL A 215 11.10 12.56 0.06
C VAL A 215 10.48 12.57 -1.33
N GLY A 216 9.21 13.00 -1.45
CA GLY A 216 8.47 12.95 -2.71
C GLY A 216 8.15 11.53 -3.16
N ALA A 217 8.23 10.54 -2.26
CA ALA A 217 7.80 9.18 -2.54
C ALA A 217 6.27 9.15 -2.64
N ASN A 218 5.78 9.36 -3.85
CA ASN A 218 4.41 9.05 -4.23
C ASN A 218 4.29 7.55 -4.43
N GLU A 219 4.25 6.78 -3.34
CA GLU A 219 3.72 5.40 -3.38
C GLU A 219 2.72 5.16 -2.23
N PRO A 220 1.56 4.56 -2.55
CA PRO A 220 0.51 4.31 -1.58
C PRO A 220 0.99 3.35 -0.49
N ALA A 221 0.71 3.67 0.78
CA ALA A 221 0.84 2.72 1.89
C ALA A 221 0.11 1.39 1.56
N PRO A 222 0.56 0.24 2.08
CA PRO A 222 -0.26 -0.97 2.11
C PRO A 222 -1.62 -0.64 2.73
N GLU A 223 -2.65 -1.30 2.22
CA GLU A 223 -4.03 -1.09 2.65
C GLU A 223 -4.19 -1.30 4.16
N PRO A 224 -4.81 -0.35 4.90
CA PRO A 224 -5.21 -0.64 6.27
C PRO A 224 -6.08 -1.89 6.27
N ALA A 225 -5.82 -2.81 7.19
CA ALA A 225 -6.65 -3.99 7.39
C ALA A 225 -8.15 -3.60 7.44
N GLN A 226 -8.93 -4.23 6.57
CA GLN A 226 -10.34 -3.93 6.33
C GLN A 226 -11.21 -4.19 7.57
N PRO A 227 -12.29 -3.42 7.79
CA PRO A 227 -13.35 -3.82 8.72
C PRO A 227 -14.09 -5.01 8.09
N GLY A 228 -13.77 -6.22 8.54
CA GLY A 228 -14.37 -7.45 8.02
C GLY A 228 -13.39 -8.62 7.97
N GLY A 229 -12.92 -9.06 9.14
CA GLY A 229 -12.51 -10.45 9.43
C GLY A 229 -11.36 -11.11 8.65
N CYS A 230 -10.85 -10.52 7.57
CA CYS A 230 -9.84 -11.15 6.77
C CYS A 230 -8.47 -10.97 7.41
N VAL A 231 -7.98 -12.02 8.09
CA VAL A 231 -6.62 -12.09 8.61
C VAL A 231 -5.71 -12.52 7.46
N PRO A 232 -4.78 -11.65 6.99
CA PRO A 232 -3.81 -12.07 5.99
C PRO A 232 -2.91 -13.15 6.60
N THR A 233 -3.00 -14.37 6.08
CA THR A 233 -2.11 -15.47 6.47
C THR A 233 -1.25 -15.84 5.28
N ALA A 234 0.07 -15.86 5.48
CA ALA A 234 0.97 -16.45 4.50
C ALA A 234 0.58 -17.92 4.26
N SER A 235 0.66 -18.37 3.01
CA SER A 235 0.43 -19.75 2.63
C SER A 235 1.77 -20.49 2.63
N ASP A 236 1.86 -21.59 3.37
CA ASP A 236 3.05 -22.45 3.39
C ASP A 236 3.37 -23.05 2.00
N ASN A 237 2.40 -23.01 1.08
CA ASN A 237 2.49 -23.51 -0.30
C ASN A 237 2.78 -22.41 -1.34
N ALA A 238 3.18 -21.20 -0.93
CA ALA A 238 3.48 -20.10 -1.85
C ALA A 238 4.86 -20.20 -2.55
N ARG A 239 5.47 -21.39 -2.63
CA ARG A 239 6.79 -21.56 -3.27
C ARG A 239 6.73 -21.15 -4.76
N GLY A 240 7.62 -20.24 -5.15
CA GLY A 240 7.67 -19.69 -6.51
C GLY A 240 6.64 -18.57 -6.80
N SER A 241 5.80 -18.22 -5.82
CA SER A 241 4.91 -17.06 -5.91
C SER A 241 5.63 -15.77 -5.54
N ILE A 242 5.21 -14.66 -6.17
CA ILE A 242 5.60 -13.32 -5.71
C ILE A 242 4.82 -12.90 -4.46
N PHE A 243 3.64 -13.48 -4.22
CA PHE A 243 2.81 -13.19 -3.06
C PHE A 243 2.88 -14.33 -2.07
N ALA A 244 3.26 -14.03 -0.83
CA ALA A 244 3.37 -15.00 0.25
C ALA A 244 2.03 -15.64 0.64
N ASP A 245 0.90 -15.11 0.19
CA ASP A 245 -0.45 -15.60 0.48
C ASP A 245 -1.24 -16.05 -0.76
N MET A 246 -0.58 -16.20 -1.91
CA MET A 246 -1.17 -16.79 -3.12
C MET A 246 -0.24 -17.80 -3.76
N PRO A 247 -0.51 -19.12 -3.67
CA PRO A 247 0.22 -20.12 -4.44
C PRO A 247 0.11 -19.90 -5.96
N VAL A 248 1.18 -20.25 -6.70
CA VAL A 248 1.13 -20.29 -8.17
C VAL A 248 0.06 -21.29 -8.60
N GLY A 249 -0.81 -20.89 -9.54
CA GLY A 249 -1.93 -21.71 -9.99
C GLY A 249 -3.24 -21.51 -9.22
N GLN A 250 -3.22 -20.77 -8.10
CA GLN A 250 -4.48 -20.32 -7.48
C GLN A 250 -5.25 -19.43 -8.46
N ASN A 251 -6.57 -19.60 -8.53
CA ASN A 251 -7.45 -18.73 -9.32
C ASN A 251 -7.21 -17.24 -8.98
N GLY A 252 -6.99 -16.43 -10.01
CA GLY A 252 -6.69 -15.01 -9.87
C GLY A 252 -5.22 -14.68 -9.60
N TYR A 253 -4.32 -15.66 -9.43
CA TYR A 253 -2.88 -15.41 -9.22
C TYR A 253 -2.25 -14.69 -10.41
N GLY A 254 -2.55 -15.15 -11.64
CA GLY A 254 -2.01 -14.56 -12.86
C GLY A 254 -2.40 -13.09 -12.99
N GLU A 255 -3.67 -12.78 -12.78
CA GLU A 255 -4.21 -11.42 -12.83
C GLU A 255 -3.69 -10.54 -11.69
N ALA A 256 -3.62 -11.06 -10.46
CA ALA A 256 -3.03 -10.37 -9.33
C ALA A 256 -1.56 -9.99 -9.61
N LYS A 257 -0.78 -10.92 -10.17
CA LYS A 257 0.61 -10.69 -10.56
C LYS A 257 0.73 -9.63 -11.65
N LEU A 258 -0.14 -9.66 -12.66
CA LEU A 258 -0.16 -8.64 -13.71
C LEU A 258 -0.47 -7.25 -13.17
N LEU A 259 -1.48 -7.12 -12.31
CA LEU A 259 -1.80 -5.85 -11.67
C LEU A 259 -0.61 -5.31 -10.87
N TYR A 260 0.16 -6.18 -10.21
CA TYR A 260 1.34 -5.77 -9.47
C TYR A 260 2.48 -5.33 -10.39
N GLU A 261 2.80 -6.12 -11.42
CA GLU A 261 3.86 -5.80 -12.38
C GLU A 261 3.61 -4.52 -13.17
N GLU A 262 2.34 -4.20 -13.45
CA GLU A 262 1.93 -2.98 -14.15
C GLU A 262 1.74 -1.78 -13.19
N GLY A 263 2.04 -1.93 -11.89
CA GLY A 263 1.94 -0.86 -10.90
C GLY A 263 0.50 -0.43 -10.57
N ILE A 264 -0.50 -1.26 -10.90
CA ILE A 264 -1.92 -1.00 -10.64
C ILE A 264 -2.24 -1.27 -9.15
N THR A 265 -1.60 -2.28 -8.57
CA THR A 265 -1.73 -2.62 -7.15
C THR A 265 -0.37 -2.83 -6.50
N THR A 266 -0.26 -2.48 -5.23
CA THR A 266 0.87 -2.88 -4.39
C THR A 266 0.59 -4.21 -3.69
N GLY A 267 -0.66 -4.64 -3.58
CA GLY A 267 -1.06 -5.70 -2.64
C GLY A 267 -1.41 -5.13 -1.25
N CYS A 268 -1.73 -6.01 -0.31
CA CYS A 268 -2.13 -5.64 1.05
C CYS A 268 -0.97 -5.58 2.04
N SER A 269 0.16 -6.23 1.75
CA SER A 269 1.42 -6.11 2.48
C SER A 269 2.59 -6.11 1.50
N GLN A 270 3.69 -5.44 1.84
CA GLN A 270 4.95 -5.47 1.06
C GLN A 270 6.01 -6.38 1.69
N SER A 271 5.85 -6.76 2.97
CA SER A 271 6.82 -7.58 3.69
C SER A 271 6.13 -8.44 4.75
N PRO A 272 5.88 -9.74 4.47
CA PRO A 272 6.05 -10.35 3.16
C PRO A 272 5.09 -9.71 2.13
N LEU A 273 5.45 -9.73 0.85
CA LEU A 273 4.56 -9.25 -0.22
C LEU A 273 3.30 -10.13 -0.19
N MET A 274 2.12 -9.54 0.03
CA MET A 274 0.86 -10.26 0.13
C MET A 274 -0.21 -9.57 -0.71
N PHE A 275 -1.05 -10.35 -1.37
CA PHE A 275 -2.14 -9.84 -2.19
C PHE A 275 -3.46 -9.74 -1.43
N CYS A 276 -3.68 -10.58 -0.43
CA CYS A 276 -4.91 -10.77 0.33
C CYS A 276 -6.09 -11.24 -0.52
N PRO A 277 -5.97 -12.36 -1.27
CA PRO A 277 -6.92 -12.74 -2.32
C PRO A 277 -8.37 -12.87 -1.85
N ASN A 278 -8.58 -13.30 -0.60
CA ASN A 278 -9.88 -13.61 -0.02
C ASN A 278 -10.51 -12.44 0.73
N CYS A 279 -9.79 -11.33 0.94
CA CYS A 279 -10.36 -10.17 1.62
C CYS A 279 -11.33 -9.44 0.68
N SER A 280 -12.44 -8.94 1.23
CA SER A 280 -13.37 -8.09 0.49
C SER A 280 -12.69 -6.81 -0.01
N THR A 281 -13.04 -6.39 -1.22
CA THR A 281 -12.54 -5.17 -1.85
C THR A 281 -13.44 -4.01 -1.50
N THR A 282 -12.88 -2.90 -1.02
CA THR A 282 -13.67 -1.67 -0.79
C THR A 282 -14.01 -0.94 -2.09
N ARG A 283 -15.04 -0.11 -2.03
CA ARG A 283 -15.38 0.84 -3.11
C ARG A 283 -14.19 1.74 -3.46
N ALA A 284 -13.44 2.21 -2.48
CA ALA A 284 -12.25 3.04 -2.72
C ALA A 284 -11.12 2.26 -3.38
N ALA A 285 -10.85 1.04 -2.94
CA ALA A 285 -9.84 0.18 -3.56
C ALA A 285 -10.21 -0.14 -5.01
N MET A 286 -11.46 -0.51 -5.29
CA MET A 286 -11.93 -0.76 -6.65
C MET A 286 -11.77 0.47 -7.56
N ALA A 287 -12.15 1.66 -7.08
CA ALA A 287 -11.95 2.90 -7.84
C ALA A 287 -10.46 3.13 -8.15
N ALA A 288 -9.57 2.91 -7.17
CA ALA A 288 -8.14 3.09 -7.37
C ALA A 288 -7.56 2.12 -8.41
N LEU A 289 -7.97 0.83 -8.38
CA LEU A 289 -7.53 -0.16 -9.38
C LEU A 289 -7.97 0.25 -10.80
N LEU A 290 -9.24 0.65 -10.96
CA LEU A 290 -9.78 1.04 -12.26
C LEU A 290 -9.15 2.31 -12.82
N VAL A 291 -8.93 3.33 -11.97
CA VAL A 291 -8.30 4.60 -12.36
C VAL A 291 -6.87 4.38 -12.83
N ARG A 292 -6.10 3.55 -12.11
CA ARG A 292 -4.72 3.22 -12.50
C ARG A 292 -4.67 2.38 -13.76
N ALA A 293 -5.52 1.35 -13.87
CA ALA A 293 -5.61 0.52 -15.07
C ALA A 293 -6.01 1.35 -16.31
N ALA A 294 -6.90 2.34 -16.14
CA ALA A 294 -7.30 3.27 -17.20
C ALA A 294 -6.27 4.38 -17.47
N GLY A 295 -5.17 4.47 -16.71
CA GLY A 295 -4.15 5.51 -16.88
C GLY A 295 -4.67 6.93 -16.65
N LEU A 296 -5.70 7.11 -15.81
CA LEU A 296 -6.31 8.42 -15.58
C LEU A 296 -5.42 9.31 -14.72
N ASN A 297 -5.42 10.61 -15.02
CA ASN A 297 -4.60 11.59 -14.30
C ASN A 297 -5.09 11.82 -12.85
N THR A 298 -4.19 11.59 -11.90
CA THR A 298 -4.39 11.80 -10.45
C THR A 298 -3.50 12.90 -9.85
N THR A 299 -2.68 13.59 -10.65
CA THR A 299 -1.66 14.53 -10.14
C THR A 299 -2.22 15.85 -9.64
N THR A 300 -3.43 16.23 -10.06
CA THR A 300 -4.07 17.50 -9.70
C THR A 300 -5.51 17.27 -9.22
N PRO A 301 -5.71 16.63 -8.06
CA PRO A 301 -7.05 16.48 -7.51
C PRO A 301 -7.62 17.83 -7.07
N PRO A 302 -8.96 18.03 -7.12
CA PRO A 302 -9.58 19.30 -6.81
C PRO A 302 -9.31 19.73 -5.36
N ALA A 303 -9.30 21.05 -5.13
CA ALA A 303 -9.08 21.59 -3.80
C ALA A 303 -10.29 21.40 -2.87
N THR A 304 -11.49 21.36 -3.45
CA THR A 304 -12.75 21.06 -2.77
C THR A 304 -13.16 19.63 -3.10
N PRO A 305 -13.35 18.75 -2.10
CA PRO A 305 -13.82 17.38 -2.32
C PRO A 305 -15.17 17.31 -3.02
N THR A 306 -15.32 16.39 -3.97
CA THR A 306 -16.60 16.09 -4.63
C THR A 306 -17.55 15.36 -3.67
N PHE A 307 -16.99 14.49 -2.81
CA PHE A 307 -17.75 13.72 -1.84
C PHE A 307 -17.45 14.16 -0.41
N SER A 308 -18.50 14.31 0.40
CA SER A 308 -18.40 14.83 1.77
C SER A 308 -17.68 13.88 2.74
N ASP A 309 -17.67 12.58 2.45
CA ASP A 309 -17.03 11.54 3.27
C ASP A 309 -15.65 11.09 2.74
N VAL A 310 -15.08 11.83 1.77
CA VAL A 310 -13.73 11.60 1.26
C VAL A 310 -12.88 12.85 1.46
N PRO A 311 -12.30 13.05 2.65
CA PRO A 311 -11.43 14.20 2.89
C PRO A 311 -10.16 14.11 2.04
N ARG A 312 -9.49 15.24 1.80
CA ARG A 312 -8.24 15.31 1.01
C ARG A 312 -7.11 14.44 1.56
N SER A 313 -7.15 14.11 2.84
CA SER A 313 -6.21 13.22 3.51
C SER A 313 -6.48 11.73 3.26
N HIS A 314 -7.61 11.37 2.64
CA HIS A 314 -7.94 9.99 2.33
C HIS A 314 -6.94 9.43 1.30
N ARG A 315 -6.40 8.22 1.55
CA ARG A 315 -5.33 7.62 0.73
C ARG A 315 -5.68 7.42 -0.75
N HIS A 316 -6.97 7.34 -1.06
CA HIS A 316 -7.50 7.21 -2.43
C HIS A 316 -8.19 8.49 -2.91
N TYR A 317 -7.96 9.65 -2.26
CA TYR A 317 -8.63 10.90 -2.64
C TYR A 317 -8.44 11.22 -4.11
N ALA A 318 -7.19 11.18 -4.60
CA ALA A 318 -6.88 11.53 -5.98
C ALA A 318 -7.53 10.57 -6.98
N GLU A 319 -7.53 9.27 -6.71
CA GLU A 319 -8.19 8.28 -7.55
C GLU A 319 -9.71 8.41 -7.51
N ILE A 320 -10.32 8.62 -6.34
CA ILE A 320 -11.77 8.78 -6.22
C ILE A 320 -12.24 10.03 -6.99
N GLU A 321 -11.52 11.13 -6.89
CA GLU A 321 -11.80 12.36 -7.64
C GLU A 321 -11.61 12.16 -9.16
N ALA A 322 -10.59 11.42 -9.57
CA ALA A 322 -10.39 11.05 -10.97
C ALA A 322 -11.53 10.15 -11.49
N ALA A 323 -11.97 9.18 -10.69
CA ALA A 323 -13.09 8.30 -11.02
C ALA A 323 -14.40 9.08 -11.15
N ALA A 324 -14.67 10.04 -10.27
CA ALA A 324 -15.85 10.90 -10.34
C ALA A 324 -15.83 11.76 -11.61
N ARG A 325 -14.69 12.43 -11.89
CA ARG A 325 -14.52 13.26 -13.08
C ARG A 325 -14.66 12.47 -14.38
N ALA A 326 -14.20 11.21 -14.40
CA ALA A 326 -14.35 10.32 -15.55
C ALA A 326 -15.73 9.63 -15.63
N GLY A 327 -16.65 9.90 -14.70
CA GLY A 327 -17.97 9.28 -14.67
C GLY A 327 -17.99 7.80 -14.31
N ILE A 328 -16.91 7.27 -13.74
CA ILE A 328 -16.80 5.86 -13.29
C ILE A 328 -17.70 5.62 -12.08
N THR A 329 -17.82 6.62 -11.21
CA THR A 329 -18.64 6.56 -9.98
C THR A 329 -19.50 7.81 -9.83
N GLN A 330 -20.67 7.64 -9.24
CA GLN A 330 -21.58 8.73 -8.83
C GLN A 330 -21.70 8.81 -7.30
N GLY A 331 -20.90 8.02 -6.57
CA GLY A 331 -21.01 7.87 -5.13
C GLY A 331 -22.03 6.81 -4.71
N CYS A 332 -22.47 6.89 -3.46
CA CYS A 332 -23.47 6.02 -2.83
C CYS A 332 -24.77 6.78 -2.46
N GLY A 333 -24.92 8.02 -2.94
CA GLY A 333 -26.06 8.90 -2.64
C GLY A 333 -25.70 10.03 -1.66
N SER A 334 -26.56 11.05 -1.60
CA SER A 334 -26.43 12.18 -0.65
C SER A 334 -25.07 12.89 -0.63
N GLY A 335 -24.40 12.97 -1.79
CA GLY A 335 -23.07 13.59 -1.91
C GLY A 335 -21.94 12.80 -1.22
N ARG A 336 -22.13 11.48 -1.01
CA ARG A 336 -21.15 10.58 -0.38
C ARG A 336 -20.60 9.56 -1.37
N PHE A 337 -19.38 9.09 -1.14
CA PHE A 337 -18.75 8.01 -1.89
C PHE A 337 -18.85 6.64 -1.19
N CYS A 338 -18.88 6.63 0.14
CA CYS A 338 -18.79 5.45 1.00
C CYS A 338 -17.49 4.65 0.78
N PRO A 339 -16.31 5.24 1.06
CA PRO A 339 -15.01 4.67 0.68
C PRO A 339 -14.65 3.35 1.38
N GLY A 340 -15.13 3.14 2.60
CA GLY A 340 -14.82 1.97 3.42
C GLY A 340 -15.75 0.78 3.20
N ASP A 341 -16.86 0.96 2.48
CA ASP A 341 -17.83 -0.12 2.27
C ASP A 341 -17.26 -1.14 1.27
N ALA A 342 -17.50 -2.41 1.52
CA ALA A 342 -17.22 -3.47 0.56
C ALA A 342 -18.08 -3.27 -0.70
N ILE A 343 -17.47 -3.48 -1.87
CA ILE A 343 -18.18 -3.40 -3.14
C ILE A 343 -18.80 -4.76 -3.47
N ASN A 344 -20.08 -4.75 -3.87
CA ASN A 344 -20.72 -5.95 -4.39
C ASN A 344 -20.48 -6.13 -5.90
N ARG A 345 -20.74 -7.33 -6.40
CA ARG A 345 -20.47 -7.71 -7.80
C ARG A 345 -21.22 -6.84 -8.82
N ALA A 346 -22.47 -6.48 -8.54
CA ALA A 346 -23.24 -5.63 -9.45
C ALA A 346 -22.69 -4.19 -9.54
N GLN A 347 -22.30 -3.61 -8.40
CA GLN A 347 -21.64 -2.30 -8.35
C GLN A 347 -20.28 -2.34 -9.05
N ALA A 348 -19.50 -3.40 -8.84
CA ALA A 348 -18.23 -3.60 -9.52
C ALA A 348 -18.40 -3.68 -11.05
N ALA A 349 -19.40 -4.43 -11.54
CA ALA A 349 -19.70 -4.51 -12.97
C ALA A 349 -19.99 -3.13 -13.59
N ALA A 350 -20.81 -2.32 -12.91
CA ALA A 350 -21.10 -0.97 -13.35
C ALA A 350 -19.84 -0.08 -13.42
N MET A 351 -18.97 -0.15 -12.41
CA MET A 351 -17.73 0.62 -12.40
C MET A 351 -16.73 0.14 -13.46
N VAL A 352 -16.56 -1.17 -13.62
CA VAL A 352 -15.67 -1.77 -14.64
C VAL A 352 -16.09 -1.35 -16.04
N ARG A 353 -17.39 -1.49 -16.37
CA ARG A 353 -17.95 -1.11 -17.67
C ARG A 353 -17.72 0.37 -17.97
N ARG A 354 -17.94 1.26 -16.98
CA ARG A 354 -17.70 2.70 -17.13
C ARG A 354 -16.22 3.02 -17.33
N ALA A 355 -15.35 2.40 -16.52
CA ALA A 355 -13.90 2.62 -16.60
C ALA A 355 -13.32 2.15 -17.95
N ALA A 356 -13.85 1.06 -18.51
CA ALA A 356 -13.48 0.57 -19.83
C ALA A 356 -14.12 1.37 -21.00
N GLY A 357 -15.00 2.32 -20.71
CA GLY A 357 -15.68 3.14 -21.72
C GLY A 357 -16.64 2.36 -22.62
N TRP A 358 -17.15 1.21 -22.15
CA TRP A 358 -18.01 0.37 -22.96
C TRP A 358 -19.47 0.84 -22.93
N PRO A 359 -20.18 0.83 -24.07
CA PRO A 359 -21.61 1.08 -24.10
C PRO A 359 -22.35 -0.05 -23.38
N GLN A 360 -23.51 0.27 -22.82
CA GLN A 360 -24.42 -0.73 -22.26
C GLN A 360 -25.03 -1.59 -23.37
N VAL A 361 -25.27 -2.88 -23.07
CA VAL A 361 -26.07 -3.77 -23.91
C VAL A 361 -27.36 -4.15 -23.17
N ASN A 362 -28.39 -4.57 -23.90
CA ASN A 362 -29.69 -4.94 -23.32
C ASN A 362 -30.31 -6.11 -24.09
N PRO A 363 -29.72 -7.31 -24.01
CA PRO A 363 -30.29 -8.49 -24.64
C PRO A 363 -31.69 -8.80 -24.08
N SER A 364 -32.54 -9.47 -24.86
CA SER A 364 -33.87 -9.89 -24.41
C SER A 364 -33.82 -11.11 -23.49
N SER A 365 -32.77 -11.92 -23.63
CA SER A 365 -32.52 -13.12 -22.84
C SER A 365 -31.33 -12.86 -21.90
N PRO A 366 -31.53 -12.89 -20.58
CA PRO A 366 -30.43 -12.74 -19.61
C PRO A 366 -29.36 -13.83 -19.74
N SER A 367 -28.10 -13.44 -19.60
CA SER A 367 -26.97 -14.37 -19.52
C SER A 367 -26.92 -15.10 -18.17
N PHE A 368 -27.53 -14.52 -17.12
CA PHE A 368 -27.57 -15.08 -15.77
C PHE A 368 -29.01 -15.12 -15.24
N ALA A 369 -29.41 -16.25 -14.65
CA ALA A 369 -30.77 -16.48 -14.18
C ALA A 369 -31.16 -15.58 -12.99
N ASP A 370 -30.19 -15.17 -12.17
CA ASP A 370 -30.37 -14.35 -10.98
C ASP A 370 -30.25 -12.84 -11.25
N VAL A 371 -30.14 -12.44 -12.52
CA VAL A 371 -30.10 -11.03 -12.95
C VAL A 371 -31.21 -10.80 -13.99
N PRO A 372 -32.48 -10.61 -13.56
CA PRO A 372 -33.57 -10.32 -14.49
C PRO A 372 -33.35 -8.99 -15.21
N THR A 373 -34.02 -8.79 -16.35
CA THR A 373 -33.94 -7.55 -17.17
C THR A 373 -34.33 -6.28 -16.40
N SER A 374 -35.08 -6.41 -15.32
CA SER A 374 -35.48 -5.33 -14.41
C SER A 374 -34.41 -4.96 -13.36
N HIS A 375 -33.35 -5.75 -13.21
CA HIS A 375 -32.29 -5.49 -12.24
C HIS A 375 -31.53 -4.20 -12.60
N ALA A 376 -31.27 -3.33 -11.61
CA ALA A 376 -30.69 -2.00 -11.84
C ALA A 376 -29.35 -2.00 -12.59
N HIS A 377 -28.57 -3.08 -12.42
CA HIS A 377 -27.27 -3.26 -13.07
C HIS A 377 -27.29 -4.29 -14.22
N TYR A 378 -28.47 -4.75 -14.66
CA TYR A 378 -28.61 -5.76 -15.72
C TYR A 378 -27.73 -5.45 -16.93
N LYS A 379 -27.90 -4.25 -17.50
CA LYS A 379 -27.18 -3.82 -18.69
C LYS A 379 -25.66 -3.73 -18.52
N ASP A 380 -25.18 -3.48 -17.31
CA ASP A 380 -23.74 -3.44 -17.03
C ASP A 380 -23.16 -4.85 -16.92
N ILE A 381 -23.91 -5.75 -16.30
CA ILE A 381 -23.54 -7.15 -16.10
C ILE A 381 -23.48 -7.88 -17.45
N GLU A 382 -24.45 -7.65 -18.32
CA GLU A 382 -24.47 -8.23 -19.67
C GLU A 382 -23.27 -7.79 -20.52
N VAL A 383 -22.77 -6.55 -20.36
CA VAL A 383 -21.53 -6.13 -21.04
C VAL A 383 -20.33 -6.94 -20.55
N LEU A 384 -20.24 -7.19 -19.24
CA LEU A 384 -19.12 -7.98 -18.70
C LEU A 384 -19.18 -9.45 -19.17
N ALA A 385 -20.38 -10.00 -19.36
CA ALA A 385 -20.57 -11.33 -19.95
C ALA A 385 -20.18 -11.35 -21.43
N ASP A 386 -20.69 -10.41 -22.22
CA ASP A 386 -20.39 -10.24 -23.67
C ASP A 386 -18.88 -10.09 -23.93
N ARG A 387 -18.15 -9.45 -23.01
CA ARG A 387 -16.70 -9.24 -23.08
C ARG A 387 -15.88 -10.32 -22.36
N CYS A 388 -16.52 -11.39 -21.90
CA CYS A 388 -15.91 -12.52 -21.17
C CYS A 388 -15.10 -12.10 -19.92
N VAL A 389 -15.42 -10.94 -19.35
CA VAL A 389 -14.83 -10.48 -18.09
C VAL A 389 -15.32 -11.35 -16.93
N THR A 390 -16.51 -11.92 -17.05
CA THR A 390 -17.09 -12.81 -16.04
C THR A 390 -17.91 -13.95 -16.66
N ASN A 391 -17.78 -15.15 -16.08
CA ASN A 391 -18.62 -16.31 -16.38
C ASN A 391 -19.66 -16.55 -15.27
N GLY A 392 -19.88 -15.57 -14.39
CA GLY A 392 -20.71 -15.72 -13.19
C GLY A 392 -19.91 -16.14 -11.95
N CYS A 393 -20.62 -16.35 -10.85
CA CYS A 393 -20.09 -16.86 -9.57
C CYS A 393 -20.21 -18.39 -9.48
N ARG A 394 -21.22 -18.96 -10.16
CA ARG A 394 -21.49 -20.39 -10.30
C ARG A 394 -22.30 -20.60 -11.58
N ALA A 395 -22.52 -21.85 -11.97
CA ALA A 395 -23.22 -22.20 -13.19
C ALA A 395 -24.56 -21.44 -13.33
N GLY A 396 -24.67 -20.61 -14.36
CA GLY A 396 -25.89 -19.85 -14.68
C GLY A 396 -26.19 -18.64 -13.80
N GLU A 397 -25.33 -18.28 -12.84
CA GLU A 397 -25.60 -17.19 -11.89
C GLU A 397 -24.47 -16.17 -11.78
N PHE A 398 -24.82 -14.90 -11.62
CA PHE A 398 -23.90 -13.81 -11.44
C PHE A 398 -23.60 -13.51 -9.96
N CYS A 399 -24.51 -13.78 -9.04
CA CYS A 399 -24.49 -13.40 -7.62
C CYS A 399 -24.33 -11.88 -7.40
N PRO A 400 -25.28 -11.03 -7.82
CA PRO A 400 -25.10 -9.56 -7.87
C PRO A 400 -24.84 -8.89 -6.51
N THR A 401 -25.33 -9.49 -5.42
CA THR A 401 -25.23 -8.92 -4.06
C THR A 401 -23.98 -9.36 -3.29
N LEU A 402 -23.27 -10.39 -3.75
CA LEU A 402 -22.06 -10.86 -3.07
C LEU A 402 -20.95 -9.80 -3.17
N GLU A 403 -20.20 -9.66 -2.09
CA GLU A 403 -18.99 -8.83 -2.05
C GLU A 403 -17.91 -9.41 -2.97
N VAL A 404 -17.01 -8.55 -3.44
CA VAL A 404 -15.93 -8.93 -4.37
C VAL A 404 -14.62 -9.15 -3.60
N PRO A 405 -14.12 -10.40 -3.47
CA PRO A 405 -12.77 -10.66 -2.99
C PRO A 405 -11.73 -10.02 -3.91
N ARG A 406 -10.57 -9.66 -3.36
CA ARG A 406 -9.49 -9.00 -4.11
C ARG A 406 -9.02 -9.79 -5.32
N ALA A 407 -8.99 -11.13 -5.25
CA ALA A 407 -8.66 -11.96 -6.41
C ALA A 407 -9.65 -11.76 -7.56
N HIS A 408 -10.96 -11.71 -7.26
CA HIS A 408 -11.98 -11.45 -8.29
C HIS A 408 -11.93 -10.02 -8.83
N ALA A 409 -11.60 -9.03 -7.98
CA ALA A 409 -11.35 -7.67 -8.44
C ALA A 409 -10.17 -7.61 -9.43
N ALA A 410 -9.09 -8.37 -9.17
CA ALA A 410 -7.96 -8.46 -10.10
C ALA A 410 -8.38 -9.05 -11.44
N THR A 411 -9.17 -10.13 -11.43
CA THR A 411 -9.70 -10.74 -12.66
C THR A 411 -10.54 -9.75 -13.47
N PHE A 412 -11.46 -9.03 -12.83
CA PHE A 412 -12.28 -8.03 -13.52
C PHE A 412 -11.44 -6.93 -14.15
N VAL A 413 -10.47 -6.38 -13.42
CA VAL A 413 -9.60 -5.31 -13.91
C VAL A 413 -8.69 -5.81 -15.05
N ALA A 414 -8.00 -6.94 -14.85
CA ALA A 414 -7.06 -7.47 -15.83
C ALA A 414 -7.72 -7.79 -17.17
N ARG A 415 -8.90 -8.43 -17.12
CA ARG A 415 -9.67 -8.78 -18.32
C ARG A 415 -10.28 -7.56 -18.99
N ALA A 416 -10.86 -6.64 -18.23
CA ALA A 416 -11.49 -5.45 -18.81
C ALA A 416 -10.51 -4.54 -19.55
N PHE A 417 -9.28 -4.45 -19.05
CA PHE A 417 -8.22 -3.64 -19.66
C PHE A 417 -7.26 -4.44 -20.56
N ASN A 418 -7.55 -5.73 -20.80
CA ASN A 418 -6.74 -6.62 -21.65
C ASN A 418 -5.24 -6.56 -21.31
N LEU A 419 -4.91 -6.60 -20.01
CA LEU A 419 -3.54 -6.42 -19.54
C LEU A 419 -2.63 -7.53 -20.11
N LYS A 420 -1.48 -7.14 -20.68
CA LYS A 420 -0.57 -8.03 -21.41
C LYS A 420 -1.25 -8.94 -22.45
N ASN A 421 -2.31 -8.45 -23.10
CA ASN A 421 -3.05 -9.17 -24.14
C ASN A 421 -3.70 -10.48 -23.64
N ILE A 422 -4.16 -10.54 -22.38
CA ILE A 422 -5.02 -11.65 -21.95
C ILE A 422 -6.26 -11.68 -22.83
N ASN A 423 -6.48 -12.78 -23.58
CA ASN A 423 -7.76 -12.99 -24.24
C ASN A 423 -8.80 -13.41 -23.19
N PRO A 424 -9.75 -12.55 -22.79
CA PRO A 424 -10.73 -12.91 -21.76
C PRO A 424 -11.72 -13.98 -22.24
N CYS A 425 -11.86 -14.13 -23.56
CA CYS A 425 -12.78 -15.06 -24.21
C CYS A 425 -12.09 -16.34 -24.71
N ALA A 426 -10.79 -16.52 -24.48
CA ALA A 426 -10.17 -17.81 -24.75
C ALA A 426 -10.74 -18.83 -23.76
N GLU A 427 -11.41 -19.86 -24.26
CA GLU A 427 -11.64 -21.06 -23.49
C GLU A 427 -10.29 -21.60 -23.04
N ASP A 428 -10.19 -22.07 -21.79
CA ASP A 428 -8.95 -22.57 -21.20
C ASP A 428 -8.51 -23.86 -21.90
N SER A 429 -7.94 -23.74 -23.09
CA SER A 429 -7.36 -24.84 -23.84
C SER A 429 -5.94 -25.06 -23.32
N GLY A 430 -5.84 -25.71 -22.15
CA GLY A 430 -4.65 -26.45 -21.73
C GLY A 430 -3.69 -25.75 -20.79
N SER A 431 -4.01 -25.73 -19.50
CA SER A 431 -3.00 -25.80 -18.44
C SER A 431 -2.84 -27.25 -17.97
N THR A 432 -2.16 -28.07 -18.77
CA THR A 432 -1.51 -29.28 -18.26
C THR A 432 -0.19 -28.87 -17.61
N VAL A 433 -0.23 -28.49 -16.34
CA VAL A 433 0.95 -28.60 -15.47
C VAL A 433 0.70 -29.77 -14.54
N GLY A 434 1.27 -30.91 -14.95
CA GLY A 434 1.30 -32.12 -14.15
C GLY A 434 1.97 -31.87 -12.80
N GLY A 435 1.37 -32.44 -11.76
CA GLY A 435 1.85 -32.36 -10.40
C GLY A 435 0.86 -33.04 -9.47
N ASN A 436 0.61 -34.33 -9.72
CA ASN A 436 -0.03 -35.20 -8.74
C ASN A 436 0.84 -35.19 -7.46
N PRO A 437 0.36 -34.76 -6.28
CA PRO A 437 1.06 -35.05 -5.04
C PRO A 437 0.79 -36.51 -4.71
N GLY A 438 1.71 -37.39 -5.09
CA GLY A 438 1.73 -38.75 -4.56
C GLY A 438 1.90 -38.70 -3.03
N PRO A 439 1.12 -39.47 -2.26
CA PRO A 439 1.43 -39.71 -0.86
C PRO A 439 2.39 -40.90 -0.77
N GLY A 440 3.64 -40.65 -0.37
CA GLY A 440 4.42 -41.62 0.40
C GLY A 440 4.50 -41.03 1.80
N GLY A 441 4.25 -41.70 2.90
CA GLY A 441 4.29 -43.09 3.38
C GLY A 441 4.30 -42.88 4.91
N ASP A 442 3.55 -43.61 5.73
CA ASP A 442 4.03 -44.86 6.32
C ASP A 442 2.82 -45.66 6.89
N ASP A 443 2.82 -46.95 6.59
CA ASP A 443 2.43 -48.14 7.39
C ASP A 443 1.18 -48.13 8.29
N ASP A 444 0.13 -48.87 7.90
CA ASP A 444 -0.32 -50.07 8.66
C ASP A 444 -1.36 -50.92 7.88
N ASP A 445 -1.26 -52.24 8.08
CA ASP A 445 -1.96 -53.34 7.42
C ASP A 445 -3.51 -53.33 7.49
N THR A 446 -4.21 -53.58 6.36
CA THR A 446 -5.31 -54.60 6.21
C THR A 446 -5.97 -54.62 4.80
N PRO A 447 -6.46 -55.79 4.29
CA PRO A 447 -6.89 -56.00 2.89
C PRO A 447 -8.41 -55.78 2.64
N PRO A 448 -8.88 -55.79 1.36
CA PRO A 448 -9.96 -54.90 0.91
C PRO A 448 -11.37 -55.51 0.93
N SER A 449 -12.39 -54.65 0.98
CA SER A 449 -13.75 -54.99 0.58
C SER A 449 -14.30 -54.02 -0.46
N ASN A 450 -15.02 -54.60 -1.41
CA ASN A 450 -15.46 -54.07 -2.68
C ASN A 450 -16.89 -53.52 -2.58
N SER A 451 -17.16 -52.34 -3.14
CA SER A 451 -18.47 -51.86 -3.66
C SER A 451 -18.25 -50.44 -4.18
N GLY A 452 -18.61 -50.02 -5.40
CA GLY A 452 -19.73 -50.43 -6.24
C GLY A 452 -20.83 -49.37 -6.14
N GLY A 453 -20.77 -48.30 -6.95
CA GLY A 453 -21.84 -47.29 -6.99
C GLY A 453 -21.55 -46.15 -7.97
N GLY A 454 -22.25 -46.18 -9.12
CA GLY A 454 -22.02 -45.29 -10.26
C GLY A 454 -22.43 -43.83 -10.06
N SER A 455 -21.75 -42.95 -10.79
CA SER A 455 -22.11 -41.54 -10.95
C SER A 455 -22.45 -41.29 -12.43
N THR A 456 -23.67 -40.86 -12.66
CA THR A 456 -24.25 -40.51 -13.96
C THR A 456 -23.62 -39.25 -14.51
N THR A 457 -23.12 -39.33 -15.73
CA THR A 457 -22.69 -38.21 -16.56
C THR A 457 -23.89 -37.36 -16.99
N VAL A 458 -23.85 -36.06 -16.72
CA VAL A 458 -24.64 -35.06 -17.43
C VAL A 458 -23.68 -34.01 -17.96
N GLU A 459 -23.26 -34.21 -19.21
CA GLU A 459 -22.68 -33.19 -20.07
C GLU A 459 -23.79 -32.20 -20.45
N GLN A 460 -23.63 -30.92 -20.13
CA GLN A 460 -24.36 -29.86 -20.79
C GLN A 460 -23.39 -28.75 -21.17
N THR A 461 -23.02 -28.78 -22.44
CA THR A 461 -22.23 -27.78 -23.15
C THR A 461 -23.10 -26.56 -23.45
N ALA A 462 -22.69 -25.39 -22.94
CA ALA A 462 -23.19 -24.10 -23.43
C ALA A 462 -22.03 -23.43 -24.19
N GLY A 463 -21.90 -23.79 -25.47
CA GLY A 463 -20.92 -23.21 -26.39
C GLY A 463 -21.33 -21.81 -26.81
N CYS A 464 -20.38 -20.87 -26.75
CA CYS A 464 -20.51 -19.55 -27.35
C CYS A 464 -20.39 -19.69 -28.88
N SER A 465 -21.48 -19.48 -29.62
CA SER A 465 -21.46 -19.51 -31.09
C SER A 465 -20.79 -18.26 -31.66
N LEU A 466 -19.70 -18.47 -32.40
CA LEU A 466 -19.09 -17.51 -33.31
C LEU A 466 -20.09 -17.11 -34.40
N VAL A 467 -20.63 -15.89 -34.31
CA VAL A 467 -21.23 -15.23 -35.47
C VAL A 467 -20.10 -14.49 -36.20
N THR A 468 -19.66 -15.07 -37.31
CA THR A 468 -18.79 -14.40 -38.27
C THR A 468 -19.65 -13.52 -39.18
N SER A 469 -19.46 -12.21 -39.17
CA SER A 469 -19.84 -11.35 -40.30
C SER A 469 -19.01 -10.07 -40.36
N GLY A 470 -18.27 -9.94 -41.47
CA GLY A 470 -18.04 -8.67 -42.18
C GLY A 470 -17.20 -7.59 -41.50
N SER A 471 -15.91 -7.52 -41.86
CA SER A 471 -15.19 -6.24 -41.87
C SER A 471 -15.90 -5.23 -42.79
N PRO A 472 -15.89 -3.93 -42.43
CA PRO A 472 -15.64 -2.92 -43.44
C PRO A 472 -14.48 -2.01 -43.05
N SER A 473 -13.63 -1.80 -44.04
CA SER A 473 -12.46 -0.96 -44.09
C SER A 473 -12.83 0.54 -44.18
N GLY A 474 -12.51 1.32 -43.13
CA GLY A 474 -12.26 2.78 -43.13
C GLY A 474 -13.44 3.75 -43.40
N PRO A 475 -13.26 5.09 -43.23
CA PRO A 475 -12.12 5.82 -42.69
C PRO A 475 -12.44 6.65 -41.41
N LEU A 476 -11.37 7.10 -40.75
CA LEU A 476 -11.38 8.13 -39.71
C LEU A 476 -12.01 9.45 -40.20
N ALA A 477 -12.96 10.00 -39.43
CA ALA A 477 -13.28 11.42 -39.41
C ALA A 477 -13.95 11.84 -38.08
N LEU A 478 -13.14 12.48 -37.23
CA LEU A 478 -13.43 13.76 -36.57
C LEU A 478 -14.65 13.89 -35.62
N VAL A 479 -14.46 13.58 -34.33
CA VAL A 479 -14.77 14.52 -33.24
C VAL A 479 -13.74 14.31 -32.12
N ALA A 480 -12.65 15.08 -32.17
CA ALA A 480 -11.72 15.23 -31.07
C ALA A 480 -11.86 16.65 -30.52
N THR A 481 -12.32 16.78 -29.28
CA THR A 481 -12.14 18.01 -28.50
C THR A 481 -11.72 17.63 -27.08
N LEU A 482 -10.41 17.83 -26.83
CA LEU A 482 -9.69 18.01 -25.57
C LEU A 482 -9.79 16.94 -24.46
N LEU A 483 -8.82 16.04 -24.44
CA LEU A 483 -7.89 15.80 -23.31
C LEU A 483 -6.78 14.83 -23.77
N GLY A 484 -5.52 15.28 -23.68
CA GLY A 484 -4.39 14.64 -24.35
C GLY A 484 -4.02 13.26 -23.81
N MET A 485 -4.05 12.26 -24.70
CA MET A 485 -3.35 11.00 -24.52
C MET A 485 -1.94 11.12 -25.13
N VAL A 486 -0.91 11.07 -24.27
CA VAL A 486 0.46 10.82 -24.70
C VAL A 486 0.62 9.31 -24.84
N ALA A 487 0.65 8.83 -26.08
CA ALA A 487 0.97 7.45 -26.40
C ALA A 487 2.48 7.21 -26.17
N LEU A 488 2.82 6.30 -25.24
CA LEU A 488 4.19 5.80 -25.07
C LEU A 488 4.57 4.92 -26.28
N ARG A 489 5.37 5.49 -27.20
CA ARG A 489 6.07 4.73 -28.23
C ARG A 489 7.37 4.19 -27.61
N ARG A 490 7.42 2.90 -27.23
CA ARG A 490 8.66 2.21 -26.82
C ARG A 490 9.68 2.26 -27.97
N ARG A 491 10.81 2.94 -27.75
CA ARG A 491 12.02 2.73 -28.55
C ARG A 491 12.69 1.43 -28.10
N ARG A 492 12.84 0.49 -29.03
CA ARG A 492 13.84 -0.58 -28.92
C ARG A 492 15.23 0.04 -28.96
N ARG A 493 16.06 -0.29 -27.98
CA ARG A 493 17.49 -0.54 -28.13
C ARG A 493 17.82 -1.79 -27.35
#